data_AF-A0A7Z7PMR3-F1
#
_entry.id   AF-A0A7Z7PMR3-F1
#
_cell.length_a   1.000
_cell.length_b   1.000
_cell.length_c   1.000
_cell.angle_alpha   90.00
_cell.angle_beta   90.00
_cell.angle_gamma   90.00
#
_symmetry.space_group_name_H-M   'P 1'
#
loop_
_entity.id
_entity.type
_entity.pdbx_description
1 polymer ?
#
loop_
_entity_poly.entity_id
_entity_poly.type
_entity_poly.pdbx_seq_one_letter_code
_entity_poly.pdbx_strand_id
1 'polypeptide(L)' 'MNWLEELLNLIALFASYVEHPGDGPAKKEQVKQMIKDALPEEQWKIDPEFFDFILDISIDVVVMFLKKGFWKSAMKVLAK' A
#
# COMPACT_ATOMS: atom_id res chain seq x y z
N MET A 1 12.25 17.04 -4.43
CA MET A 1 11.23 16.12 -3.88
C MET A 1 11.95 14.87 -3.41
N ASN A 2 11.62 14.39 -2.20
CA ASN A 2 12.24 13.19 -1.63
C ASN A 2 11.43 11.97 -2.11
N TRP A 3 12.00 11.13 -2.97
CA TRP A 3 11.31 9.98 -3.57
C TRP A 3 10.73 9.00 -2.53
N LEU A 4 11.35 8.93 -1.34
CA LEU A 4 10.84 8.14 -0.21
C LEU A 4 9.51 8.67 0.34
N GLU A 5 9.37 9.99 0.42
CA GLU A 5 8.14 10.62 0.91
C GLU A 5 7.00 10.42 -0.09
N GLU A 6 7.31 10.53 -1.38
CA GLU A 6 6.38 10.29 -2.48
C GLU A 6 5.93 8.81 -2.54
N LEU A 7 6.88 7.88 -2.39
CA LEU A 7 6.61 6.46 -2.28
C LEU A 7 5.65 6.14 -1.12
N LEU A 8 5.91 6.67 0.08
CA LEU A 8 5.06 6.45 1.25
C LEU A 8 3.65 7.01 1.05
N ASN A 9 3.53 8.19 0.44
CA ASN A 9 2.24 8.79 0.12
C ASN A 9 1.45 7.95 -0.90
N LEU A 10 2.12 7.45 -1.96
CA LEU A 10 1.50 6.56 -2.95
C LEU A 10 1.06 5.22 -2.32
N ILE A 11 1.89 4.62 -1.47
CA ILE A 11 1.54 3.40 -0.73
C ILE A 11 0.31 3.64 0.14
N ALA A 12 0.26 4.73 0.91
CA ALA A 12 -0.88 5.03 1.76
C ALA A 12 -2.16 5.23 0.93
N LEU A 13 -2.07 5.95 -0.20
CA LEU A 13 -3.21 6.26 -1.06
C LEU A 13 -3.73 5.02 -1.79
N PHE A 14 -2.86 4.21 -2.39
CA PHE A 14 -3.27 3.00 -3.10
C PHE A 14 -3.67 1.88 -2.15
N ALA A 15 -2.99 1.71 -1.01
CA ALA A 15 -3.41 0.73 -0.02
C ALA A 15 -4.79 1.08 0.57
N SER A 16 -5.10 2.35 0.82
CA SER A 16 -6.43 2.78 1.27
C SER A 16 -7.50 2.69 0.19
N TYR A 17 -7.14 2.89 -1.08
CA TYR A 17 -8.05 2.68 -2.22
C TYR A 17 -8.39 1.19 -2.42
N VAL A 18 -7.38 0.32 -2.30
CA VAL A 18 -7.54 -1.11 -2.59
C VAL A 18 -8.06 -1.88 -1.37
N GLU A 19 -7.69 -1.51 -0.15
CA GLU A 19 -8.26 -2.13 1.06
C GLU A 19 -9.75 -1.81 1.15
N HIS A 20 -10.57 -2.79 0.79
CA HIS A 20 -12.00 -2.89 1.07
C HIS A 20 -12.19 -4.31 1.64
N PRO A 21 -13.01 -4.49 2.69
CA PRO A 21 -13.16 -5.78 3.35
C PRO A 21 -13.70 -6.84 2.36
N GLY A 22 -12.98 -7.95 2.19
CA GLY A 22 -13.46 -9.12 1.43
C GLY A 22 -12.50 -9.71 0.39
N ASP A 23 -11.46 -8.97 -0.03
CA ASP A 23 -10.53 -9.43 -1.07
C ASP A 23 -9.13 -9.67 -0.49
N GLY A 24 -8.58 -10.84 -0.79
CA GLY A 24 -7.32 -11.34 -0.26
C GLY A 24 -6.07 -10.93 -1.09
N PRO A 25 -5.05 -11.81 -1.20
CA PRO A 25 -3.69 -11.49 -1.66
C PRO A 25 -3.57 -10.86 -3.05
N ALA A 26 -4.61 -10.96 -3.91
CA ALA A 26 -4.66 -10.30 -5.22
C ALA A 26 -4.52 -8.75 -5.12
N LYS A 27 -4.90 -8.16 -3.99
CA LYS A 27 -4.83 -6.72 -3.75
C LYS A 27 -3.41 -6.18 -3.59
N LYS A 28 -2.51 -7.00 -3.02
CA LYS A 28 -1.12 -6.59 -2.80
C LYS A 28 -0.39 -6.36 -4.12
N GLU A 29 -0.56 -7.29 -5.05
CA GLU A 29 0.01 -7.20 -6.40
C GLU A 29 -0.59 -6.03 -7.20
N GLN A 30 -1.89 -5.74 -7.02
CA GLN A 30 -2.50 -4.56 -7.62
C GLN A 30 -1.86 -3.26 -7.10
N VAL A 31 -1.66 -3.12 -5.79
CA VAL A 31 -1.01 -1.94 -5.21
C VAL A 31 0.44 -1.80 -5.71
N LYS A 32 1.19 -2.91 -5.80
CA LYS A 32 2.55 -2.90 -6.35
C LYS A 32 2.59 -2.38 -7.78
N GLN A 33 1.69 -2.83 -8.64
CA GLN A 33 1.63 -2.37 -10.03
C GLN A 33 1.29 -0.87 -10.10
N MET A 34 0.30 -0.40 -9.34
CA MET A 34 -0.05 1.02 -9.29
C MET A 34 1.12 1.90 -8.84
N ILE A 35 1.96 1.41 -7.92
CA ILE A 35 3.17 2.13 -7.49
C ILE A 35 4.25 2.13 -8.57
N LYS A 36 4.47 1.00 -9.24
CA LYS A 36 5.46 0.91 -10.34
C LYS A 36 5.06 1.78 -11.55
N ASP A 37 3.76 1.90 -11.83
CA ASP A 37 3.23 2.79 -12.86
C ASP A 37 3.40 4.28 -12.49
N ALA A 38 3.23 4.62 -11.21
CA ALA A 38 3.35 5.99 -10.73
C ALA A 38 4.80 6.44 -10.44
N LEU A 39 5.66 5.49 -10.06
CA LEU A 39 7.06 5.71 -9.66
C LEU A 39 7.98 4.84 -10.55
N PRO A 40 8.31 5.30 -11.77
CA PRO A 40 9.11 4.53 -12.72
C PRO A 40 10.54 4.30 -12.23
N GLU A 41 11.19 3.25 -12.73
CA GLU A 41 12.54 2.80 -12.29
C GLU A 41 13.62 3.89 -12.33
N GLU A 42 13.45 4.87 -13.21
CA GLU A 42 14.33 6.03 -13.35
C GLU A 42 14.39 6.90 -12.08
N GLN A 43 13.37 6.84 -11.22
CA GLN A 43 13.26 7.63 -10.00
C GLN A 43 13.87 6.95 -8.78
N TRP A 44 13.71 5.63 -8.65
CA TRP A 44 14.25 4.85 -7.55
C TRP A 44 15.55 4.20 -8.02
N LYS A 45 16.68 4.87 -7.81
CA LYS A 45 18.03 4.40 -8.16
C LYS A 45 18.50 3.23 -7.27
N ILE A 46 17.67 2.21 -7.12
CA ILE A 46 17.86 1.04 -6.27
C ILE A 46 17.60 -0.21 -7.09
N ASP A 47 18.07 -1.34 -6.57
CA ASP A 47 17.83 -2.63 -7.21
C ASP A 47 16.33 -2.98 -7.24
N PRO A 48 15.80 -3.49 -8.37
CA PRO A 48 14.39 -3.85 -8.51
C PRO A 48 13.89 -4.91 -7.52
N GLU A 49 14.70 -5.91 -7.18
CA GLU A 49 14.32 -6.92 -6.18
C GLU A 49 14.24 -6.29 -4.79
N PHE A 50 15.19 -5.41 -4.48
CA PHE A 50 15.18 -4.67 -3.22
C PHE A 50 14.01 -3.68 -3.13
N PHE A 51 13.65 -3.02 -4.24
CA PHE A 51 12.48 -2.17 -4.31
C PHE A 51 11.19 -2.96 -4.11
N ASP A 52 11.05 -4.13 -4.75
CA ASP A 52 9.88 -5.00 -4.54
C ASP A 52 9.76 -5.44 -3.07
N PHE A 53 10.87 -5.77 -2.43
CA PHE A 53 10.91 -6.08 -1.00
C PHE A 53 10.43 -4.91 -0.11
N ILE A 54 10.87 -3.68 -0.41
CA ILE A 54 10.42 -2.47 0.30
C ILE A 54 8.91 -2.28 0.12
N LEU A 55 8.40 -2.43 -1.11
CA LEU A 55 6.97 -2.34 -1.39
C LEU A 55 6.20 -3.40 -0.60
N ASP A 56 6.69 -4.65 -0.60
CA ASP A 56 6.02 -5.77 0.03
C ASP A 56 5.82 -5.56 1.54
N ILE A 57 6.87 -5.13 2.24
CA ILE A 57 6.83 -4.81 3.67
C ILE A 57 5.96 -3.58 3.93
N SER A 58 6.14 -2.51 3.15
CA SER A 58 5.44 -1.25 3.39
C SER A 58 3.93 -1.41 3.20
N ILE A 59 3.51 -2.12 2.16
CA ILE A 59 2.10 -2.44 1.92
C ILE A 59 1.55 -3.28 3.07
N ASP A 60 2.25 -4.30 3.54
CA ASP A 60 1.80 -5.12 4.67
C ASP A 60 1.61 -4.32 5.95
N VAL A 61 2.52 -3.38 6.24
CA VAL A 61 2.42 -2.48 7.41
C VAL A 61 1.17 -1.60 7.30
N VAL A 62 0.93 -0.98 6.15
CA VAL A 62 -0.25 -0.12 5.94
C VAL A 62 -1.54 -0.94 5.98
N VAL A 63 -1.59 -2.09 5.34
CA VAL A 63 -2.72 -3.03 5.39
C VAL A 63 -3.02 -3.46 6.82
N MET A 64 -1.99 -3.81 7.60
CA MET A 64 -2.16 -4.19 9.00
C MET A 64 -2.75 -3.03 9.81
N PHE A 65 -2.28 -1.81 9.57
CA PHE A 65 -2.80 -0.61 10.23
C PHE A 65 -4.27 -0.35 9.86
N LEU A 66 -4.62 -0.43 8.57
CA LEU A 66 -5.98 -0.24 8.08
C LEU A 66 -6.93 -1.30 8.65
N LYS A 67 -6.54 -2.58 8.65
CA LYS A 67 -7.34 -3.67 9.23
C LYS A 67 -7.55 -3.53 10.73
N LYS A 68 -6.48 -3.28 11.49
CA LYS A 68 -6.55 -3.20 12.97
C LYS A 68 -7.22 -1.93 13.47
N GLY A 69 -6.99 -0.80 12.79
CA GLY A 69 -7.48 0.51 13.20
C GLY A 69 -8.77 0.90 12.49
N PHE A 70 -8.68 1.18 11.20
CA PHE A 70 -9.75 1.80 10.41
C PHE A 70 -10.96 0.89 10.25
N TRP A 71 -10.77 -0.33 9.73
CA TRP A 71 -11.87 -1.27 9.45
C TRP A 71 -12.56 -1.78 10.71
N LYS A 72 -11.79 -2.05 11.78
CA LYS A 72 -12.35 -2.42 13.08
C LYS A 72 -13.26 -1.31 13.64
N SER A 73 -12.86 -0.05 13.49
CA SER A 73 -13.64 1.09 13.97
C SER A 73 -14.85 1.35 13.07
N ALA A 74 -14.68 1.27 11.74
CA ALA A 74 -15.75 1.44 10.77
C ALA A 74 -16.85 0.38 10.93
N MET A 75 -16.49 -0.91 11.07
CA MET A 75 -17.45 -1.98 11.33
C MET A 75 -18.22 -1.77 12.64
N LYS A 76 -17.57 -1.22 13.68
CA LYS A 76 -18.24 -0.90 14.95
C LYS A 76 -19.28 0.21 14.81
N VAL A 77 -19.06 1.17 13.90
CA VAL A 77 -20.03 2.23 13.60
C VAL A 77 -21.17 1.71 12.73
N LEU A 78 -20.86 0.88 11.74
CA LEU A 78 -21.85 0.33 10.79
C LEU A 78 -22.73 -0.78 11.39
N ALA A 79 -22.30 -1.44 12.46
CA ALA A 79 -23.08 -2.44 13.19
C ALA A 79 -24.08 -1.84 14.20
N LYS A 80 -24.37 -0.53 14.09
CA LYS A 80 -25.24 0.23 14.98
C LYS A 80 -26.44 0.75 14.21
#